data_AF-A0A948ZG04-F1
#
_entry.id   AF-A0A948ZG04-F1
#
_cell.length_a   1.000
_cell.length_b   1.000
_cell.length_c   1.000
_cell.angle_alpha   90.00
_cell.angle_beta   90.00
_cell.angle_gamma   90.00
#
_symmetry.space_group_name_H-M   'P 1'
#
loop_
_entity.id
_entity.type
_entity.pdbx_description
1 polymer ?
#
loop_
_entity_poly.entity_id
_entity_poly.type
_entity_poly.pdbx_seq_one_letter_code
_entity_poly.pdbx_strand_id
1 'polypeptide(L)'
;MLKYYTACKAFSLFELVIYMGSLSIFIFLGFSFFTKNYKNILFDLSENRKNIRNLSINSLLHRDIAMADYQVINWDIKNFVFKIMHSDTDVSYFAKQDGLFRISGSYDYLNKKWLKKNIARLNYDIKNFLININLDKTKAHILSVSIKYNNQDIFIKLRNRVIACE
;
A
#
# COMPACT_ATOMS: atom_id res chain seq x y z
N MET A 1 -36.10 28.26 3.83
CA MET A 1 -34.73 28.03 3.31
C MET A 1 -33.75 28.33 4.44
N LEU A 2 -33.46 27.35 5.29
CA LEU A 2 -32.58 27.51 6.47
C LEU A 2 -31.16 27.09 6.08
N LYS A 3 -30.25 28.06 5.97
CA LYS A 3 -28.81 27.83 5.83
C LYS A 3 -28.23 27.51 7.21
N TYR A 4 -27.87 26.25 7.45
CA TYR A 4 -27.01 25.88 8.57
C TYR A 4 -25.58 26.26 8.22
N TYR A 5 -25.09 27.39 8.73
CA TYR A 5 -23.66 27.67 8.79
C TYR A 5 -23.08 26.84 9.93
N THR A 6 -22.33 25.79 9.59
CA THR A 6 -21.46 25.11 10.55
C THR A 6 -20.33 26.07 10.92
N ALA A 7 -20.42 26.68 12.10
CA ALA A 7 -19.30 27.42 12.68
C ALA A 7 -18.16 26.42 12.93
N CYS A 8 -17.13 26.48 12.10
CA CYS A 8 -15.86 25.81 12.37
C CYS A 8 -15.30 26.48 13.63
N LYS A 9 -15.30 25.80 14.79
CA LYS A 9 -14.70 26.33 16.02
C LYS A 9 -13.22 26.61 15.74
N ALA A 10 -12.85 27.88 15.66
CA ALA A 10 -11.46 28.29 15.64
C ALA A 10 -10.87 28.01 17.04
N PHE A 11 -9.67 27.43 17.08
CA PHE A 11 -8.93 27.25 18.32
C PHE A 11 -8.60 28.61 18.94
N SER A 12 -8.73 28.70 20.25
CA SER A 12 -8.24 29.87 20.98
C SER A 12 -6.70 29.93 20.89
N LEU A 13 -6.16 31.15 20.95
CA LEU A 13 -4.70 31.36 20.96
C LEU A 13 -4.02 30.60 22.11
N PHE A 14 -4.72 30.48 23.24
CA PHE A 14 -4.24 29.74 24.41
C PHE A 14 -4.15 28.23 24.15
N GLU A 15 -5.18 27.63 23.53
CA GLU A 15 -5.15 26.21 23.13
C GLU A 15 -4.01 25.93 22.15
N LEU A 16 -3.77 26.84 21.19
CA LEU A 16 -2.68 26.70 20.24
C LEU A 16 -1.29 26.67 20.92
N VAL A 17 -1.08 27.51 21.94
CA VAL A 17 0.17 27.52 22.73
C VAL A 17 0.36 26.20 23.49
N ILE A 18 -0.71 25.65 24.07
CA ILE A 18 -0.65 24.35 24.75
C ILE A 18 -0.28 23.23 23.77
N TYR A 19 -0.88 23.23 22.57
CA TYR A 19 -0.57 22.23 21.55
C TYR A 19 0.88 22.34 21.07
N MET A 20 1.38 23.56 20.82
CA MET A 20 2.77 23.77 20.41
C MET A 20 3.75 23.36 21.51
N GLY A 21 3.46 23.69 22.77
CA GLY A 21 4.30 23.31 23.92
C GLY A 21 4.37 21.80 24.10
N SER A 22 3.22 21.12 24.10
CA SER A 22 3.17 19.66 24.20
C SER A 22 3.87 18.97 23.01
N LEU A 23 3.63 19.44 21.79
CA LEU A 23 4.31 18.95 20.59
C LEU A 23 5.84 19.08 20.70
N SER A 24 6.34 20.22 21.19
CA SER A 24 7.79 20.44 21.35
C SER A 24 8.44 19.47 22.34
N ILE A 25 7.75 19.13 23.44
CA ILE A 25 8.20 18.14 24.43
C ILE A 25 8.27 16.76 23.77
N PHE A 26 7.24 16.36 23.03
CA PHE A 26 7.23 15.08 22.33
C PHE A 26 8.32 14.99 21.27
N ILE A 27 8.54 16.06 20.49
CA ILE A 27 9.64 16.13 19.52
C ILE A 27 10.98 15.96 20.22
N PHE A 28 11.22 16.68 21.32
CA PHE A 28 12.48 16.62 22.06
C PHE A 28 12.74 15.22 22.64
N LEU A 29 11.74 14.61 23.28
CA LEU A 29 11.84 13.25 23.81
C LEU A 29 12.07 12.22 22.70
N GLY A 30 11.34 12.34 21.58
CA GLY A 30 11.51 11.50 20.41
C GLY A 30 12.93 11.59 19.85
N PHE A 31 13.44 12.80 19.65
CA PHE A 31 14.78 13.02 19.11
C PHE A 31 15.86 12.46 20.03
N SER A 32 15.75 12.67 21.34
CA SER A 32 16.67 12.12 22.35
C SER A 32 16.68 10.58 22.33
N PHE A 33 15.50 9.97 22.27
CA PHE A 33 15.36 8.51 22.14
C PHE A 33 16.01 7.99 20.86
N PHE A 34 15.73 8.61 19.70
CA PHE A 34 16.31 8.19 18.43
C PHE A 34 17.83 8.35 18.44
N THR A 35 18.35 9.47 18.93
CA THR A 35 19.80 9.73 18.96
C THR A 35 20.53 8.70 19.82
N LYS A 36 19.95 8.34 20.97
CA LYS A 36 20.53 7.34 21.89
C LYS A 36 20.49 5.92 21.30
N ASN A 37 19.42 5.56 20.59
CA ASN A 37 19.19 4.20 20.12
C ASN A 37 19.52 3.98 18.65
N TYR A 38 19.92 5.03 17.90
CA TYR A 38 20.09 4.97 16.45
C TYR A 38 21.03 3.84 16.00
N LYS A 39 22.16 3.64 16.70
CA LYS A 39 23.12 2.57 16.37
C LYS A 39 22.52 1.17 16.56
N ASN A 40 21.79 0.95 17.66
CA ASN A 40 21.15 -0.33 17.94
C ASN A 40 20.03 -0.59 16.93
N ILE A 41 19.21 0.41 16.64
CA ILE A 41 18.17 0.31 15.61
C ILE A 41 18.79 -0.03 14.24
N LEU A 42 19.85 0.66 13.83
CA LEU A 42 20.56 0.33 12.59
C LEU A 42 21.11 -1.09 12.57
N PHE A 43 21.70 -1.52 13.68
CA PHE A 43 22.28 -2.85 13.82
C PHE A 43 21.20 -3.93 13.76
N ASP A 44 20.11 -3.77 14.51
CA ASP A 44 18.96 -4.66 14.51
C ASP A 44 18.29 -4.73 13.13
N LEU A 45 18.16 -3.58 12.45
CA LEU A 45 17.69 -3.51 11.07
C LEU A 45 18.63 -4.28 10.14
N SER A 46 19.94 -4.24 10.41
CA SER A 46 20.97 -4.88 9.60
C SER A 46 21.02 -6.40 9.76
N GLU A 47 20.77 -6.91 10.96
CA GLU A 47 20.70 -8.34 11.27
C GLU A 47 19.36 -8.93 10.81
N ASN A 48 18.27 -8.16 10.94
CA ASN A 48 16.92 -8.62 10.57
C ASN A 48 16.48 -8.20 9.15
N ARG A 49 17.40 -7.78 8.27
CA ARG A 49 17.06 -7.26 6.92
C ARG A 49 16.09 -8.15 6.16
N LYS A 50 16.27 -9.48 6.24
CA LYS A 50 15.40 -10.45 5.56
C LYS A 50 13.96 -10.40 6.08
N ASN A 51 13.79 -10.35 7.41
CA ASN A 51 12.48 -10.30 8.05
C ASN A 51 11.79 -8.96 7.77
N ILE A 52 12.51 -7.85 7.94
CA ILE A 52 11.98 -6.51 7.66
C ILE A 52 11.56 -6.40 6.20
N ARG A 53 12.40 -6.88 5.28
CA ARG A 53 12.05 -6.90 3.85
C ARG A 53 10.78 -7.71 3.57
N ASN A 54 10.64 -8.89 4.15
CA ASN A 54 9.44 -9.71 3.98
C ASN A 54 8.20 -9.00 4.55
N LEU A 55 8.32 -8.34 5.70
CA LEU A 55 7.25 -7.54 6.28
C LEU A 55 6.88 -6.34 5.39
N SER A 56 7.88 -5.63 4.85
CA SER A 56 7.67 -4.51 3.92
C SER A 56 6.98 -4.98 2.63
N ILE A 57 7.38 -6.12 2.07
CA ILE A 57 6.74 -6.70 0.88
C ILE A 57 5.30 -7.08 1.18
N ASN A 58 5.05 -7.75 2.31
CA ASN A 58 3.71 -8.15 2.73
C ASN A 58 2.81 -6.91 2.91
N SER A 59 3.29 -5.90 3.65
CA SER A 59 2.59 -4.63 3.85
C SER A 59 2.31 -3.92 2.52
N LEU A 60 3.29 -3.89 1.61
CA LEU A 60 3.16 -3.26 0.30
C LEU A 60 2.14 -3.98 -0.60
N LEU A 61 2.21 -5.30 -0.70
CA LEU A 61 1.24 -6.12 -1.43
C LEU A 61 -0.15 -5.93 -0.85
N HIS A 62 -0.28 -6.02 0.47
CA HIS A 62 -1.55 -5.89 1.15
C HIS A 62 -2.17 -4.52 0.88
N ARG A 63 -1.39 -3.44 1.05
CA ARG A 63 -1.83 -2.08 0.77
C ARG A 63 -2.27 -1.90 -0.68
N ASP A 64 -1.42 -2.27 -1.63
CA ASP A 64 -1.70 -2.02 -3.04
C ASP A 64 -2.94 -2.79 -3.52
N ILE A 65 -3.11 -4.06 -3.11
CA ILE A 65 -4.32 -4.84 -3.43
C ILE A 65 -5.53 -4.28 -2.70
N ALA A 66 -5.39 -3.89 -1.43
CA ALA A 66 -6.47 -3.27 -0.67
C ALA A 66 -6.92 -1.93 -1.27
N MET A 67 -6.07 -1.26 -2.05
CA MET A 67 -6.42 -0.05 -2.81
C MET A 67 -6.77 -0.34 -4.27
N ALA A 68 -6.64 -1.57 -4.77
CA ALA A 68 -6.94 -1.90 -6.16
C ALA A 68 -8.45 -1.79 -6.44
N ASP A 69 -8.86 -1.29 -7.59
CA ASP A 69 -10.29 -1.21 -7.98
C ASP A 69 -10.97 -2.59 -7.94
N TYR A 70 -12.28 -2.65 -7.73
CA TYR A 70 -13.05 -3.90 -7.76
C TYR A 70 -13.61 -4.20 -9.15
N GLN A 71 -13.65 -3.23 -10.08
CA GLN A 71 -14.21 -3.42 -11.41
C GLN A 71 -13.21 -4.14 -12.33
N VAL A 72 -13.64 -5.21 -13.02
CA VAL A 72 -12.76 -6.02 -13.89
C VAL A 72 -12.20 -5.23 -15.07
N ILE A 73 -12.89 -4.19 -15.54
CA ILE A 73 -12.39 -3.31 -16.62
C ILE A 73 -11.07 -2.61 -16.26
N ASN A 74 -10.83 -2.37 -14.97
CA ASN A 74 -9.62 -1.74 -14.45
C ASN A 74 -8.54 -2.77 -14.07
N TRP A 75 -8.65 -3.99 -14.62
CA TRP A 75 -7.73 -5.09 -14.39
C TRP A 75 -7.33 -5.77 -15.69
N ASP A 76 -6.05 -6.12 -15.79
CA ASP A 76 -5.57 -7.13 -16.72
C ASP A 76 -5.18 -8.37 -15.92
N ILE A 77 -6.13 -9.30 -15.79
CA ILE A 77 -5.99 -10.53 -14.99
C ILE A 77 -4.79 -11.37 -15.47
N LYS A 78 -4.54 -11.42 -16.78
CA LYS A 78 -3.47 -12.25 -17.36
C LYS A 78 -2.09 -11.75 -16.96
N ASN A 79 -1.89 -10.43 -16.99
CA ASN A 79 -0.62 -9.79 -16.66
C ASN A 79 -0.57 -9.32 -15.20
N PHE A 80 -1.61 -9.61 -14.42
CA PHE A 80 -1.81 -9.11 -13.06
C PHE A 80 -1.52 -7.61 -12.93
N VAL A 81 -2.23 -6.81 -13.73
CA VAL A 81 -2.19 -5.34 -13.66
C VAL A 81 -3.53 -4.85 -13.12
N PHE A 82 -3.50 -3.86 -12.23
CA PHE A 82 -4.71 -3.27 -11.67
C PHE A 82 -4.53 -1.78 -11.40
N LYS A 83 -5.63 -1.03 -11.52
CA LYS A 83 -5.67 0.40 -11.18
C LYS A 83 -5.85 0.58 -9.67
N ILE A 84 -5.07 1.49 -9.07
CA ILE A 84 -5.29 1.93 -7.69
C ILE A 84 -6.50 2.88 -7.65
N MET A 85 -7.46 2.62 -6.77
CA MET A 85 -8.60 3.52 -6.54
C MET A 85 -8.13 4.90 -6.12
N HIS A 86 -8.78 5.93 -6.66
CA HIS A 86 -8.46 7.34 -6.38
C HIS A 86 -7.04 7.75 -6.78
N SER A 87 -6.38 6.97 -7.65
CA SER A 87 -5.08 7.32 -8.25
C SER A 87 -5.09 6.98 -9.74
N ASP A 88 -4.32 7.73 -10.53
CA ASP A 88 -4.04 7.39 -11.93
C ASP A 88 -2.81 6.49 -12.09
N THR A 89 -2.51 5.73 -11.04
CA THR A 89 -1.40 4.78 -11.01
C THR A 89 -1.92 3.35 -11.15
N ASP A 90 -1.40 2.64 -12.13
CA ASP A 90 -1.56 1.22 -12.32
C ASP A 90 -0.38 0.47 -11.70
N VAL A 91 -0.65 -0.68 -11.11
CA VAL A 91 0.35 -1.51 -10.44
C VAL A 91 0.28 -2.94 -10.94
N SER A 92 1.45 -3.57 -11.02
CA SER A 92 1.57 -5.01 -11.30
C SER A 92 2.69 -5.63 -10.48
N TYR A 93 2.53 -6.92 -10.20
CA TYR A 93 3.52 -7.73 -9.53
C TYR A 93 3.84 -8.95 -10.38
N PHE A 94 5.12 -9.22 -10.57
CA PHE A 94 5.56 -10.41 -11.28
C PHE A 94 6.84 -10.96 -10.64
N ALA A 95 6.94 -12.29 -10.62
CA ALA A 95 8.15 -12.99 -10.21
C ALA A 95 8.98 -13.35 -11.44
N LYS A 96 10.30 -13.13 -11.36
CA LYS A 96 11.30 -13.69 -12.28
C LYS A 96 12.30 -14.53 -11.47
N GLN A 97 13.23 -15.19 -12.16
CA GLN A 97 14.34 -15.93 -11.53
C GLN A 97 15.10 -15.08 -10.50
N ASP A 98 15.17 -13.78 -10.76
CA ASP A 98 15.80 -12.77 -9.92
C ASP A 98 14.92 -12.25 -8.76
N GLY A 99 13.72 -12.81 -8.55
CA GLY A 99 12.84 -12.46 -7.44
C GLY A 99 11.63 -11.60 -7.85
N LEU A 100 11.10 -10.83 -6.89
CA LEU A 100 9.83 -10.10 -7.05
C LEU A 100 10.06 -8.72 -7.63
N PHE A 101 9.24 -8.34 -8.58
CA PHE A 101 9.24 -7.01 -9.14
C PHE A 101 7.84 -6.40 -9.01
N ARG A 102 7.83 -5.12 -8.67
CA ARG A 102 6.65 -4.28 -8.73
C ARG A 102 6.82 -3.30 -9.87
N ILE A 103 5.83 -3.24 -10.75
CA ILE A 103 5.70 -2.20 -11.76
C ILE A 103 4.67 -1.19 -11.27
N SER A 104 4.95 0.10 -11.41
CA SER A 104 3.96 1.15 -11.25
C SER A 104 4.06 2.20 -12.36
N GLY A 105 2.94 2.71 -12.83
CA GLY A 105 2.90 3.76 -13.85
C GLY A 105 1.54 3.84 -14.52
N SER A 106 1.52 4.07 -15.83
CA SER A 106 0.29 4.15 -16.62
C SER A 106 0.22 3.00 -17.61
N TYR A 107 -0.89 2.26 -17.59
CA TYR A 107 -1.13 1.07 -18.38
C TYR A 107 -2.29 1.25 -19.35
N ASP A 108 -2.08 0.84 -20.60
CA ASP A 108 -3.12 0.75 -21.60
C ASP A 108 -3.79 -0.62 -21.50
N TYR A 109 -5.00 -0.65 -20.94
CA TYR A 109 -5.80 -1.86 -20.73
C TYR A 109 -6.35 -2.45 -22.04
N LEU A 110 -6.51 -1.64 -23.10
CA LEU A 110 -6.98 -2.10 -24.40
C LEU A 110 -5.87 -2.83 -25.14
N ASN A 111 -4.68 -2.22 -25.20
CA ASN A 111 -3.52 -2.77 -25.92
C ASN A 111 -2.62 -3.67 -25.06
N LYS A 112 -2.91 -3.79 -23.76
CA LYS A 112 -2.16 -4.57 -22.77
C LYS A 112 -0.67 -4.20 -22.71
N LYS A 113 -0.39 -2.89 -22.68
CA LYS A 113 0.98 -2.34 -22.72
C LYS A 113 1.15 -1.21 -21.72
N TRP A 114 2.32 -1.15 -21.11
CA TRP A 114 2.72 -0.02 -20.27
C TRP A 114 3.05 1.19 -21.15
N LEU A 115 2.36 2.31 -20.93
CA LEU A 115 2.68 3.60 -21.55
C LEU A 115 3.89 4.23 -20.84
N LYS A 116 3.87 4.20 -19.51
CA LYS A 116 4.96 4.63 -18.64
C LYS A 116 5.09 3.62 -17.51
N LYS A 117 6.31 3.19 -17.19
CA LYS A 117 6.53 2.23 -16.10
C LYS A 117 7.80 2.54 -15.31
N ASN A 118 7.68 2.40 -14.00
CA ASN A 118 8.79 2.31 -13.08
C ASN A 118 8.82 0.88 -12.54
N ILE A 119 9.98 0.22 -12.59
CA ILE A 119 10.17 -1.16 -12.16
C ILE A 119 11.05 -1.15 -10.92
N ALA A 120 10.52 -1.62 -9.80
CA ALA A 120 11.26 -1.77 -8.55
C ALA A 120 11.42 -3.26 -8.21
N ARG A 121 12.65 -3.70 -7.99
CA ARG A 121 12.93 -5.04 -7.47
C ARG A 121 12.68 -5.05 -5.96
N LEU A 122 11.70 -5.85 -5.54
CA LEU A 122 11.28 -5.93 -4.14
C LEU A 122 12.01 -7.04 -3.39
N ASN A 123 12.19 -8.23 -3.98
CA ASN A 123 12.95 -9.35 -3.37
C ASN A 123 13.97 -9.97 -4.33
N TYR A 124 15.05 -10.54 -3.78
CA TYR A 124 15.99 -11.41 -4.53
C TYR A 124 15.59 -12.89 -4.44
N ASP A 125 14.91 -13.32 -3.36
CA ASP A 125 14.58 -14.74 -3.13
C ASP A 125 13.06 -15.00 -3.06
N ILE A 126 12.48 -15.33 -4.21
CA ILE A 126 11.10 -15.86 -4.29
C ILE A 126 11.17 -17.31 -4.72
N LYS A 127 10.63 -18.21 -3.90
CA LYS A 127 10.45 -19.62 -4.29
C LYS A 127 9.11 -19.82 -4.99
N ASN A 128 8.04 -19.31 -4.38
CA ASN A 128 6.67 -19.46 -4.87
C ASN A 128 5.99 -18.08 -4.87
N PHE A 129 5.35 -17.73 -5.99
CA PHE A 129 4.47 -16.56 -6.10
C PHE A 129 3.27 -16.95 -6.95
N LEU A 130 2.14 -17.17 -6.29
CA LEU A 130 0.89 -17.60 -6.92
C LEU A 130 -0.18 -16.58 -6.62
N ILE A 131 -0.93 -16.19 -7.64
CA ILE A 131 -2.01 -15.21 -7.54
C ILE A 131 -3.28 -15.89 -8.01
N ASN A 132 -4.31 -15.86 -7.18
CA ASN A 132 -5.66 -16.26 -7.56
C ASN A 132 -6.60 -15.08 -7.41
N ILE A 133 -7.30 -14.76 -8.49
CA ILE A 133 -8.32 -13.71 -8.51
C ILE A 133 -9.68 -14.39 -8.57
N ASN A 134 -10.55 -14.11 -7.61
CA ASN A 134 -11.90 -14.62 -7.56
C ASN A 134 -12.88 -13.57 -8.12
N LEU A 135 -13.63 -13.94 -9.15
CA LEU A 135 -14.59 -13.08 -9.82
C LEU A 135 -16.01 -13.37 -9.35
N ASP A 136 -16.88 -12.36 -9.45
CA ASP A 136 -18.32 -12.57 -9.30
C ASP A 136 -18.88 -13.43 -10.45
N LYS A 137 -20.07 -14.01 -10.27
CA LYS A 137 -20.77 -14.85 -11.26
C LYS A 137 -20.92 -14.13 -12.61
N THR A 138 -21.09 -12.81 -12.59
CA THR A 138 -21.21 -11.97 -13.80
C THR A 138 -19.87 -11.61 -14.44
N LYS A 139 -18.74 -11.91 -13.78
CA LYS A 139 -17.38 -11.51 -14.20
C LYS A 139 -17.17 -10.00 -14.40
N ALA A 140 -18.09 -9.16 -13.94
CA ALA A 140 -17.95 -7.71 -13.98
C ALA A 140 -17.09 -7.17 -12.81
N HIS A 141 -17.06 -7.91 -11.70
CA HIS A 141 -16.42 -7.49 -10.45
C HIS A 141 -15.47 -8.56 -9.92
N ILE A 142 -14.43 -8.10 -9.24
CA ILE A 142 -13.51 -8.93 -8.48
C ILE A 142 -13.99 -8.95 -7.04
N LEU A 143 -14.25 -10.16 -6.51
CA LEU A 143 -14.70 -10.35 -5.14
C LEU A 143 -13.52 -10.34 -4.17
N SER A 144 -12.45 -11.07 -4.52
CA SER A 144 -11.28 -11.22 -3.67
C SER A 144 -10.03 -11.57 -4.47
N VAL A 145 -8.88 -11.23 -3.93
CA VAL A 145 -7.57 -11.64 -4.43
C VAL A 145 -6.85 -12.41 -3.33
N SER A 146 -6.31 -13.59 -3.68
CA SER A 146 -5.38 -14.32 -2.82
C SER A 146 -4.00 -14.41 -3.46
N ILE A 147 -2.97 -14.10 -2.69
CA ILE A 147 -1.57 -14.21 -3.11
C ILE A 147 -0.86 -15.13 -2.13
N LYS A 148 -0.26 -16.19 -2.65
CA LYS A 148 0.64 -17.06 -1.90
C LYS A 148 2.08 -16.74 -2.25
N TYR A 149 2.85 -16.35 -1.25
CA TYR A 149 4.24 -15.94 -1.41
C TYR A 149 5.08 -16.43 -0.24
N ASN A 150 6.13 -17.22 -0.50
CA ASN A 150 7.10 -17.69 0.53
C ASN A 150 6.42 -18.16 1.84
N ASN A 151 5.39 -19.02 1.74
CA ASN A 151 4.56 -19.55 2.85
C ASN A 151 3.68 -18.53 3.58
N GLN A 152 3.52 -17.33 3.03
CA GLN A 152 2.54 -16.34 3.48
C GLN A 152 1.37 -16.31 2.51
N ASP A 153 0.16 -16.32 3.06
CA ASP A 153 -1.08 -16.20 2.30
C ASP A 153 -1.69 -14.83 2.61
N ILE A 154 -1.77 -13.97 1.58
CA ILE A 154 -2.47 -12.69 1.63
C ILE A 154 -3.84 -12.90 1.02
N PHE A 155 -4.90 -12.57 1.74
CA PHE A 155 -6.28 -12.65 1.25
C PHE A 155 -6.98 -11.32 1.47
N ILE A 156 -7.48 -10.71 0.38
CA ILE A 156 -8.14 -9.41 0.44
C ILE A 156 -9.47 -9.49 -0.32
N LYS A 157 -10.54 -9.06 0.36
CA LYS A 157 -11.86 -8.84 -0.27
C LYS A 157 -11.92 -7.42 -0.83
N LEU A 158 -12.32 -7.28 -2.09
CA LEU A 158 -12.40 -5.96 -2.75
C LEU A 158 -13.81 -5.36 -2.71
N ARG A 159 -14.84 -6.19 -2.55
CA ARG A 159 -16.24 -5.75 -2.46
C ARG A 159 -16.65 -5.46 -1.00
N ASN A 160 -17.48 -4.43 -0.80
CA ASN A 160 -18.00 -3.99 0.51
C ASN A 160 -16.93 -3.54 1.53
N ARG A 161 -15.80 -3.00 1.05
CA ARG A 161 -14.80 -2.39 1.93
C ARG A 161 -15.16 -0.93 2.23
N VAL A 162 -15.02 -0.52 3.49
CA VAL A 162 -15.01 0.90 3.86
C VAL A 162 -13.59 1.40 3.61
N ILE A 163 -13.43 2.25 2.60
CA ILE A 163 -12.16 2.95 2.37
C ILE A 163 -12.31 4.28 3.10
N ALA A 164 -11.58 4.43 4.22
CA ALA A 164 -11.45 5.74 4.84
C ALA A 164 -10.59 6.59 3.89
N CYS A 165 -11.19 7.60 3.26
CA CYS A 165 -10.44 8.64 2.58
C CYS A 165 -9.90 9.57 3.67
N GLU A 166 -8.57 9.62 3.83
CA GLU A 166 -7.88 10.69 4.56
C GLU A 166 -7.68 11.91 3.66
#